data_AF-A0A7Z9JXP1-F1
#
_entry.id   AF-A0A7Z9JXP1-F1
#
_cell.length_a   1.000
_cell.length_b   1.000
_cell.length_c   1.000
_cell.angle_alpha   90.00
_cell.angle_beta   90.00
_cell.angle_gamma   90.00
#
_symmetry.space_group_name_H-M   'P 1'
#
loop_
_entity.id
_entity.type
_entity.pdbx_description
1 polymer ?
#
loop_
_entity_poly.entity_id
_entity_poly.type
_entity_poly.pdbx_seq_one_letter_code
_entity_poly.pdbx_strand_id
1 'polypeptide(L)'
;MDEPTFRVACYAFRDLGKDNVHKKQFIFIVKEQFKDLFHLRIGNSMYINHSDNDTIVAGEKLLLQSLKQNKFDIIVDLNPTFQLAISRFISLLNSEMKVGFVSDFSDRFYNIQLDISKSGIMEKGFKQINWILAQ
;
A
#
# COMPACT_ATOMS: atom_id res chain seq x y z
N MET A 1 -3.16 -9.82 1.17
CA MET A 1 -4.45 -9.41 0.58
C MET A 1 -4.97 -10.48 -0.39
N ASP A 2 -6.27 -10.81 -0.34
CA ASP A 2 -6.97 -11.70 -1.28
C ASP A 2 -7.61 -10.92 -2.46
N GLU A 3 -8.13 -11.63 -3.46
CA GLU A 3 -8.68 -11.00 -4.66
C GLU A 3 -9.91 -10.11 -4.40
N PRO A 4 -10.92 -10.52 -3.60
CA PRO A 4 -12.07 -9.65 -3.30
C PRO A 4 -11.64 -8.34 -2.65
N THR A 5 -10.75 -8.39 -1.64
CA THR A 5 -10.20 -7.19 -1.00
C THR A 5 -9.48 -6.30 -2.01
N PHE A 6 -8.66 -6.91 -2.87
CA PHE A 6 -7.93 -6.19 -3.91
C PHE A 6 -8.86 -5.43 -4.86
N ARG A 7 -9.94 -6.07 -5.33
CA ARG A 7 -10.94 -5.43 -6.19
C ARG A 7 -11.63 -4.26 -5.50
N VAL A 8 -11.96 -4.38 -4.21
CA VAL A 8 -12.55 -3.29 -3.43
C VAL A 8 -11.56 -2.12 -3.30
N ALA A 9 -10.27 -2.39 -3.08
CA ALA A 9 -9.25 -1.36 -3.08
C ALA A 9 -9.17 -0.65 -4.45
N CYS A 10 -9.04 -1.40 -5.56
CA CYS A 10 -9.01 -0.81 -6.90
C CYS A 10 -10.25 0.05 -7.18
N TYR A 11 -11.44 -0.38 -6.76
CA TYR A 11 -12.66 0.40 -6.89
C TYR A 11 -12.61 1.69 -6.06
N ALA A 12 -12.13 1.63 -4.82
CA ALA A 12 -12.03 2.79 -3.93
C ALA A 12 -11.03 3.86 -4.44
N PHE A 13 -9.98 3.44 -5.15
CA PHE A 13 -8.95 4.31 -5.72
C PHE A 13 -9.13 4.63 -7.21
N ARG A 14 -10.23 4.20 -7.85
CA ARG A 14 -10.45 4.37 -9.31
C ARG A 14 -10.37 5.81 -9.83
N ASP A 15 -10.63 6.77 -8.94
CA ASP A 15 -10.64 8.21 -9.23
C ASP A 15 -9.38 8.92 -8.71
N LEU A 16 -8.46 8.18 -8.08
CA LEU A 16 -7.21 8.74 -7.56
C LEU A 16 -6.43 9.42 -8.69
N GLY A 17 -6.01 10.66 -8.44
CA GLY A 17 -5.21 11.46 -9.35
C GLY A 17 -5.95 12.06 -10.54
N LYS A 18 -7.26 11.81 -10.75
CA LYS A 18 -8.01 12.39 -11.88
C LYS A 18 -7.98 13.91 -11.95
N ASP A 19 -8.00 14.58 -10.78
CA ASP A 19 -8.06 16.05 -10.70
C ASP A 19 -6.70 16.73 -10.47
N ASN A 20 -5.61 15.96 -10.27
CA ASN A 20 -4.30 16.48 -9.82
C ASN A 20 -3.10 15.73 -10.40
N VAL A 21 -3.21 15.22 -11.63
CA VAL A 21 -2.22 14.34 -12.31
C VAL A 21 -0.78 14.88 -12.28
N HIS A 22 -0.58 16.20 -12.21
CA HIS A 22 0.74 16.83 -12.35
C HIS A 22 1.45 17.20 -11.05
N LYS A 23 0.82 17.05 -9.88
CA LYS A 23 1.43 17.45 -8.58
C LYS A 23 1.96 16.30 -7.73
N LYS A 24 1.49 15.07 -7.96
CA LYS A 24 1.77 13.91 -7.10
C LYS A 24 2.35 12.76 -7.92
N GLN A 25 3.42 12.16 -7.41
CA GLN A 25 4.02 10.96 -7.99
C GLN A 25 3.59 9.74 -7.19
N PHE A 26 3.05 8.75 -7.86
CA PHE A 26 2.61 7.50 -7.24
C PHE A 26 3.51 6.34 -7.70
N ILE A 27 3.90 5.51 -6.75
CA ILE A 27 4.49 4.19 -7.01
C ILE A 27 3.58 3.16 -6.35
N PHE A 28 3.08 2.23 -7.14
CA PHE A 28 2.24 1.12 -6.69
C PHE A 28 3.07 -0.14 -6.66
N ILE A 29 3.01 -0.88 -5.55
CA ILE A 29 3.60 -2.22 -5.42
C ILE A 29 2.46 -3.21 -5.32
N VAL A 30 2.35 -4.10 -6.30
CA VAL A 30 1.20 -4.99 -6.48
C VAL A 30 1.70 -6.43 -6.62
N LYS A 31 1.00 -7.41 -6.01
CA LYS A 31 1.31 -8.82 -6.27
C LYS A 31 1.11 -9.13 -7.76
N GLU A 32 2.07 -9.80 -8.41
CA GLU A 32 2.04 -10.09 -9.86
C GLU A 32 0.73 -10.77 -10.28
N GLN A 33 0.18 -11.66 -9.46
CA GLN A 33 -1.09 -12.34 -9.70
C GLN A 33 -2.30 -11.40 -9.91
N PHE A 34 -2.22 -10.15 -9.44
CA PHE A 34 -3.29 -9.15 -9.57
C PHE A 34 -3.03 -8.11 -10.67
N LYS A 35 -1.96 -8.28 -11.44
CA LYS A 35 -1.56 -7.35 -12.51
C LYS A 35 -2.68 -7.06 -13.50
N ASP A 36 -3.37 -8.11 -13.96
CA ASP A 36 -4.46 -7.97 -14.92
C ASP A 36 -5.72 -7.32 -14.33
N LEU A 37 -5.80 -7.20 -13.00
CA LEU A 37 -6.88 -6.50 -12.30
C LEU A 37 -6.53 -5.06 -11.93
N PHE A 38 -5.25 -4.68 -12.06
CA PHE A 38 -4.76 -3.37 -11.67
C PHE A 38 -4.79 -2.40 -12.86
N HIS A 39 -5.75 -1.48 -12.86
CA HIS A 39 -6.01 -0.57 -13.99
C HIS A 39 -5.80 0.91 -13.68
N LEU A 40 -5.17 1.25 -12.54
CA LEU A 40 -4.84 2.63 -12.24
C LEU A 40 -3.76 3.09 -13.23
N ARG A 41 -4.09 4.11 -14.04
CA ARG A 41 -3.21 4.65 -15.10
C ARG A 41 -2.29 5.77 -14.61
N ILE A 42 -2.40 6.13 -13.34
CA ILE A 42 -1.55 7.12 -12.69
C ILE A 42 -0.31 6.46 -12.09
N GLY A 43 0.83 7.15 -12.11
CA GLY A 43 2.05 6.68 -11.47
C GLY A 43 2.69 5.44 -12.13
N ASN A 44 3.67 4.88 -11.42
CA ASN A 44 4.41 3.69 -11.84
C ASN A 44 3.96 2.47 -11.05
N SER A 45 3.77 1.34 -11.72
CA SER A 45 3.41 0.07 -11.07
C SER A 45 4.58 -0.90 -11.12
N MET A 46 4.92 -1.47 -9.95
CA MET A 46 5.90 -2.53 -9.78
C MET A 46 5.17 -3.78 -9.33
N TYR A 47 5.41 -4.88 -10.04
CA TYR A 47 4.77 -6.16 -9.76
C TYR A 47 5.75 -7.11 -9.08
N ILE A 48 5.31 -7.75 -8.00
CA ILE A 48 6.16 -8.61 -7.17
C ILE A 48 5.57 -10.01 -7.02
N ASN A 49 6.44 -11.00 -7.13
CA ASN A 49 6.14 -12.37 -6.75
C ASN A 49 6.47 -12.52 -5.26
N HIS A 50 5.50 -12.24 -4.39
CA HIS A 50 5.64 -12.48 -2.95
C HIS A 50 5.11 -13.88 -2.62
N SER A 51 6.00 -14.81 -2.26
CA SER A 51 5.62 -16.09 -1.65
C SER A 51 5.27 -15.83 -0.18
N ASP A 52 4.17 -16.38 0.32
CA ASP A 52 3.71 -16.17 1.71
C ASP A 52 4.66 -16.71 2.80
N ASN A 53 5.82 -17.24 2.43
CA ASN A 53 6.90 -17.55 3.37
C ASN A 53 7.58 -16.24 3.77
N ASP A 54 7.44 -15.86 5.06
CA ASP A 54 7.93 -14.64 5.75
C ASP A 54 9.42 -14.24 5.57
N THR A 55 10.15 -14.86 4.65
CA THR A 55 11.51 -14.53 4.25
C THR A 55 11.54 -13.47 3.17
N ILE A 56 12.32 -12.41 3.40
CA ILE A 56 12.64 -11.42 2.36
C ILE A 56 13.47 -12.12 1.27
N VAL A 57 12.84 -12.43 0.13
CA VAL A 57 13.49 -13.10 -1.00
C VAL A 57 14.41 -12.11 -1.74
N ALA A 58 15.39 -12.60 -2.49
CA ALA A 58 16.34 -11.77 -3.25
C ALA A 58 15.67 -10.69 -4.13
N GLY A 59 14.48 -10.96 -4.69
CA GLY A 59 13.70 -9.97 -5.45
C GLY A 59 13.24 -8.77 -4.61
N GLU A 60 12.89 -8.99 -3.35
CA GLU A 60 12.49 -7.93 -2.41
C GLU A 60 13.70 -7.08 -1.98
N LYS A 61 14.90 -7.66 -1.95
CA LYS A 61 16.14 -6.90 -1.68
C LYS A 61 16.45 -5.92 -2.80
N LEU A 62 16.30 -6.32 -4.07
CA LEU A 62 16.49 -5.43 -5.22
C LEU A 62 15.43 -4.33 -5.25
N LEU A 63 14.17 -4.68 -4.98
CA LEU A 63 13.08 -3.72 -4.84
C LEU A 63 13.39 -2.70 -3.74
N LEU A 64 13.79 -3.17 -2.55
CA LEU A 64 14.15 -2.30 -1.43
C LEU A 64 15.29 -1.35 -1.80
N GLN A 65 16.33 -1.84 -2.49
CA GLN A 65 17.44 -1.00 -2.94
C GLN A 65 17.00 0.08 -3.93
N SER A 66 16.12 -0.27 -4.89
CA SER A 66 15.55 0.69 -5.83
C SER A 66 14.70 1.75 -5.13
N LEU A 67 13.87 1.35 -4.18
CA LEU A 67 12.97 2.27 -3.49
C LEU A 67 13.67 3.14 -2.44
N LYS A 68 14.72 2.64 -1.77
CA LYS A 68 15.49 3.38 -0.76
C LYS A 68 16.12 4.68 -1.27
N GLN A 69 16.31 4.80 -2.59
CA GLN A 69 16.84 6.01 -3.21
C GLN A 69 15.80 7.13 -3.32
N ASN A 70 14.52 6.81 -3.13
CA ASN A 70 13.42 7.78 -3.20
C ASN A 70 13.18 8.41 -1.82
N LYS A 71 12.76 9.67 -1.82
CA LYS A 71 12.17 10.33 -0.66
C LYS A 71 10.67 10.27 -0.80
N PHE A 72 10.01 9.47 0.03
CA PHE A 72 8.56 9.36 0.04
C PHE A 72 7.98 10.31 1.08
N ASP A 73 7.00 11.11 0.72
CA ASP A 73 6.23 11.87 1.72
C ASP A 73 5.32 10.92 2.51
N ILE A 74 4.63 10.02 1.78
CA ILE A 74 3.66 9.08 2.32
C ILE A 74 3.92 7.68 1.78
N ILE A 75 3.97 6.68 2.67
CA ILE A 75 3.87 5.26 2.34
C ILE A 75 2.58 4.71 2.93
N VAL A 76 1.83 3.94 2.16
CA VAL A 76 0.55 3.37 2.55
C VAL A 76 0.58 1.85 2.40
N ASP A 77 0.37 1.12 3.49
CA ASP A 77 0.06 -0.30 3.46
C ASP A 77 -1.45 -0.50 3.33
N LEU A 78 -1.87 -0.98 2.16
CA LEU A 78 -3.27 -1.28 1.88
C LEU A 78 -3.70 -2.68 2.33
N ASN A 79 -2.82 -3.49 2.93
CA ASN A 79 -3.20 -4.80 3.44
C ASN A 79 -3.94 -4.66 4.78
N PRO A 80 -5.25 -4.99 4.88
CA PRO A 80 -6.00 -4.84 6.13
C PRO A 80 -5.61 -5.88 7.18
N THR A 81 -5.16 -7.06 6.75
CA THR A 81 -4.57 -8.07 7.63
C THR A 81 -3.09 -7.80 7.78
N PHE A 82 -2.60 -7.77 9.02
CA PHE A 82 -1.19 -7.54 9.31
C PHE A 82 -0.29 -8.60 8.65
N GLN A 83 0.76 -8.13 7.98
CA GLN A 83 1.80 -8.97 7.36
C GLN A 83 3.17 -8.46 7.80
N LEU A 84 3.91 -9.28 8.58
CA LEU A 84 5.17 -8.86 9.18
C LEU A 84 6.24 -8.54 8.13
N ALA A 85 6.34 -9.36 7.08
CA ALA A 85 7.30 -9.14 6.00
C ALA A 85 7.10 -7.77 5.32
N ILE A 86 5.85 -7.42 4.98
CA ILE A 86 5.50 -6.12 4.38
C ILE A 86 5.77 -4.97 5.36
N SER A 87 5.34 -5.12 6.62
CA SER A 87 5.54 -4.09 7.65
C SER A 87 7.03 -3.80 7.88
N ARG A 88 7.86 -4.86 7.91
CA ARG A 88 9.33 -4.74 7.99
C ARG A 88 9.92 -4.07 6.75
N PHE A 89 9.48 -4.46 5.56
CA PHE A 89 9.90 -3.82 4.32
C PHE A 89 9.61 -2.31 4.33
N ILE A 90 8.40 -1.90 4.71
CA ILE A 90 8.00 -0.49 4.85
C ILE A 90 8.83 0.23 5.90
N SER A 91 9.14 -0.42 7.03
CA SER A 91 9.97 0.18 8.08
C SER A 91 11.38 0.56 7.62
N LEU A 92 11.92 -0.17 6.63
CA LEU A 92 13.25 0.07 6.05
C LEU A 92 13.27 1.20 5.01
N LEU A 93 12.10 1.71 4.61
CA LEU A 93 11.95 2.87 3.72
C LEU A 93 11.75 4.15 4.55
N ASN A 94 12.26 5.27 4.05
CA ASN A 94 12.11 6.56 4.71
C ASN A 94 10.86 7.29 4.21
N SER A 95 9.99 7.73 5.12
CA SER A 95 8.88 8.62 4.82
C SER A 95 8.40 9.39 6.05
N GLU A 96 7.78 10.55 5.83
CA GLU A 96 7.18 11.36 6.90
C GLU A 96 5.92 10.68 7.45
N MET A 97 5.10 10.12 6.56
CA MET A 97 3.87 9.41 6.91
C MET A 97 3.96 7.94 6.49
N LYS A 98 3.55 7.06 7.41
CA LYS A 98 3.38 5.62 7.20
C LYS A 98 1.99 5.25 7.68
N VAL A 99 1.12 4.97 6.72
CA VAL A 99 -0.30 4.70 6.95
C VAL A 99 -0.53 3.19 6.83
N GLY A 100 -1.23 2.61 7.80
CA GLY A 100 -1.64 1.20 7.76
C GLY A 100 -2.96 0.98 8.48
N PHE A 101 -3.31 -0.29 8.72
CA PHE A 101 -4.48 -0.69 9.51
C PHE A 101 -4.08 -1.12 10.92
N VAL A 102 -4.99 -0.93 11.88
CA VAL A 102 -4.77 -1.33 13.27
C VAL A 102 -4.59 -2.85 13.41
N SER A 103 -3.57 -3.24 14.17
CA SER A 103 -3.30 -4.61 14.61
C SER A 103 -2.55 -4.60 15.94
N ASP A 104 -2.31 -5.76 16.55
CA ASP A 104 -1.52 -5.87 17.79
C ASP A 104 -0.06 -5.37 17.65
N PHE A 105 0.41 -5.16 16.42
CA PHE A 105 1.80 -4.79 16.12
C PHE A 105 1.95 -3.50 15.32
N SER A 106 0.85 -2.90 14.83
CA SER A 106 0.87 -1.79 13.86
C SER A 106 1.57 -0.53 14.39
N ASP A 107 1.50 -0.25 15.70
CA ASP A 107 2.18 0.89 16.36
C ASP A 107 3.70 0.91 16.14
N ARG A 108 4.31 -0.24 15.87
CA ARG A 108 5.76 -0.34 15.63
C ARG A 108 6.18 0.09 14.23
N PHE A 109 5.23 0.16 13.29
CA PHE A 109 5.50 0.29 11.86
C PHE A 109 4.83 1.51 11.22
N TYR A 110 3.67 1.93 11.73
CA TYR A 110 2.82 2.95 11.14
C TYR A 110 2.56 4.09 12.14
N ASN A 111 2.73 5.33 11.71
CA ASN A 111 2.44 6.51 12.53
C ASN A 111 1.01 7.03 12.34
N ILE A 112 0.28 6.54 11.34
CA ILE A 112 -1.15 6.75 11.15
C ILE A 112 -1.80 5.40 10.91
N GLN A 113 -2.88 5.12 11.64
CA GLN A 113 -3.52 3.80 11.62
C GLN A 113 -5.03 3.94 11.49
N LEU A 114 -5.62 3.16 10.60
CA LEU A 114 -7.05 3.14 10.38
C LEU A 114 -7.67 1.94 11.08
N ASP A 115 -8.59 2.22 12.02
CA ASP A 115 -9.40 1.21 12.66
C ASP A 115 -10.67 0.95 11.85
N ILE A 116 -10.68 -0.14 11.10
CA ILE A 116 -11.85 -0.59 10.33
C ILE A 116 -12.74 -1.57 11.11
N SER A 117 -12.32 -2.02 12.29
CA SER A 117 -13.03 -3.03 13.09
C SER A 117 -14.44 -2.59 13.49
N LYS A 118 -14.61 -1.29 13.75
CA LYS A 118 -15.88 -0.69 14.17
C LYS A 118 -16.87 -0.49 13.02
N SER A 119 -16.39 -0.48 11.78
CA SER A 119 -17.23 -0.18 10.62
C SER A 119 -17.75 -1.44 9.90
N GLY A 120 -17.06 -2.58 10.08
CA GLY A 120 -17.30 -3.83 9.34
C GLY A 120 -17.09 -3.73 7.82
N ILE A 121 -16.79 -2.55 7.27
CA ILE A 121 -16.79 -2.28 5.84
C ILE A 121 -15.41 -1.77 5.43
N MET A 122 -14.62 -2.68 4.89
CA MET A 122 -13.26 -2.44 4.40
C MET A 122 -13.17 -1.30 3.37
N GLU A 123 -14.19 -1.16 2.51
CA GLU A 123 -14.29 -0.07 1.53
C GLU A 123 -14.22 1.31 2.18
N LYS A 124 -14.74 1.48 3.40
CA LYS A 124 -14.68 2.77 4.12
C LYS A 124 -13.23 3.10 4.50
N GLY A 125 -12.46 2.11 4.92
CA GLY A 125 -11.03 2.28 5.20
C GLY A 125 -10.26 2.72 3.95
N PHE A 126 -10.45 2.02 2.83
CA PHE A 126 -9.81 2.41 1.56
C PHE A 126 -10.24 3.80 1.07
N LYS A 127 -11.53 4.15 1.22
CA LYS A 127 -12.02 5.50 0.91
C LYS A 127 -11.33 6.54 1.79
N GLN A 128 -11.19 6.33 3.10
CA GLN A 128 -10.50 7.27 3.97
C GLN A 128 -9.05 7.51 3.53
N ILE A 129 -8.32 6.45 3.18
CA ILE A 129 -6.97 6.57 2.61
C ILE A 129 -7.00 7.37 1.31
N ASN A 130 -7.92 7.06 0.39
CA ASN A 130 -8.04 7.80 -0.87
C ASN A 130 -8.28 9.30 -0.61
N TRP A 131 -9.09 9.66 0.39
CA TRP A 131 -9.28 11.05 0.78
C TRP A 131 -8.01 11.71 1.31
N ILE A 132 -7.20 11.02 2.12
CA ILE A 132 -5.89 11.51 2.58
C ILE A 132 -4.97 11.77 1.36
N LEU A 133 -4.98 10.89 0.37
CA LEU A 133 -4.14 11.02 -0.82
C LEU A 133 -4.67 12.02 -1.85
N ALA A 134 -5.97 12.32 -1.84
CA ALA A 134 -6.61 13.20 -2.80
C ALA A 134 -6.41 14.70 -2.48
N GLN A 135 -6.30 15.08 -1.20
CA GLN A 135 -6.02 16.46 -0.75
C GLN A 135 -4.68 16.97 -1.28
#